data_AF-A0A960HUI8-F1
#
_entry.id   AF-A0A960HUI8-F1
#
_cell.length_a   1.000
_cell.length_b   1.000
_cell.length_c   1.000
_cell.angle_alpha   90.00
_cell.angle_beta   90.00
_cell.angle_gamma   90.00
#
_symmetry.space_group_name_H-M   'P 1'
#
loop_
_entity.id
_entity.type
_entity.pdbx_description
1 polymer ?
#
loop_
_entity_poly.entity_id
_entity_poly.type
_entity_poly.pdbx_seq_one_letter_code
_entity_poly.pdbx_strand_id
1 'polypeptide(L)' 'QVRRNIGLVFQDSTLDTYLSAAQNLKFHADLYDIPRHLVPDRMQQVMEMVGLWERRDQQVAEFSGGMKRRLEIARGLMHS' A
#
# COMPACT_ATOMS: atom_id res chain seq x y z
N GLN A 1 -7.05 6.59 28.63
CA GLN A 1 -7.69 6.04 27.42
C GLN A 1 -7.61 7.04 26.25
N VAL A 2 -6.42 7.46 25.81
CA VAL A 2 -6.24 8.46 24.74
C VAL A 2 -5.03 8.09 23.87
N ARG A 3 -5.04 6.90 23.28
CA ARG A 3 -4.00 6.47 22.31
C ARG A 3 -4.56 5.81 21.06
N ARG A 4 -5.89 5.82 20.86
CA ARG A 4 -6.54 5.10 19.76
C ARG A 4 -6.82 5.92 18.50
N ASN A 5 -6.63 7.24 18.53
CA ASN A 5 -7.01 8.14 17.41
C ASN A 5 -5.92 9.17 17.07
N ILE A 6 -4.65 8.75 16.88
CA ILE A 6 -3.64 9.63 16.30
C ILE A 6 -3.14 8.96 15.03
N GLY A 7 -3.77 9.29 13.89
CA GLY A 7 -3.20 9.05 12.58
C GLY A 7 -2.05 10.02 12.37
N LEU A 8 -0.82 9.55 12.62
CA LEU A 8 0.40 10.27 12.29
C LEU A 8 0.54 10.28 10.76
N VAL A 9 0.19 11.40 10.13
CA VAL A 9 0.50 11.66 8.73
C VAL A 9 1.92 12.22 8.68
N PHE A 10 2.88 11.37 8.33
CA PHE A 10 4.25 11.81 8.07
C PHE A 10 4.31 12.49 6.70
N GLN A 11 5.08 13.58 6.60
CA GLN A 11 5.35 14.30 5.35
C GLN A 11 6.35 13.57 4.43
N ASP A 12 6.97 12.48 4.91
CA ASP A 12 7.79 11.55 4.12
C ASP A 12 6.93 10.40 3.55
N SER A 13 7.42 9.75 2.48
CA SER A 13 6.69 8.74 1.69
C SER A 13 5.74 7.91 2.54
N THR A 14 4.45 7.88 2.16
CA THR A 14 3.39 7.18 2.91
C THR A 14 3.60 5.66 2.98
N LEU A 15 4.62 5.14 2.29
CA LEU A 15 4.98 3.73 2.28
C LEU A 15 5.82 3.37 3.51
N ASP A 16 5.41 2.32 4.20
CA ASP A 16 6.22 1.71 5.24
C ASP A 16 7.28 0.80 4.60
N THR A 17 8.55 1.15 4.78
CA THR A 17 9.67 0.40 4.20
C THR A 17 9.92 -0.95 4.85
N TYR A 18 9.43 -1.18 6.08
CA TYR A 18 9.53 -2.46 6.79
C TYR A 18 8.49 -3.47 6.31
N LEU A 19 7.45 -2.99 5.62
CA LEU A 19 6.39 -3.82 5.07
C LEU A 19 6.66 -4.16 3.61
N SER A 20 6.13 -5.30 3.17
CA SER A 20 6.04 -5.63 1.74
C SER A 20 5.07 -4.72 1.00
N ALA A 21 5.15 -4.70 -0.34
CA ALA A 21 4.20 -3.94 -1.16
C ALA A 21 2.74 -4.38 -0.91
N ALA A 22 2.48 -5.68 -0.80
CA ALA A 22 1.15 -6.21 -0.48
C ALA A 22 0.68 -5.80 0.92
N GLN A 23 1.57 -5.83 1.93
CA GLN A 23 1.24 -5.38 3.28
C GLN A 23 0.96 -3.87 3.32
N ASN A 24 1.69 -3.06 2.56
CA ASN A 24 1.41 -1.63 2.40
C ASN A 24 -0.01 -1.39 1.84
N LEU A 25 -0.42 -2.14 0.81
CA LEU A 25 -1.77 -2.02 0.24
C LEU A 25 -2.86 -2.50 1.20
N LYS A 26 -2.62 -3.59 1.94
CA LYS A 26 -3.55 -4.07 2.98
C LYS A 26 -3.69 -3.07 4.13
N PHE A 27 -2.59 -2.52 4.61
CA PHE A 27 -2.59 -1.50 5.66
C PHE A 27 -3.35 -0.24 5.19
N HIS A 28 -3.13 0.17 3.94
CA HIS A 28 -3.89 1.26 3.34
C HIS A 28 -5.39 0.95 3.26
N ALA A 29 -5.76 -0.25 2.83
CA ALA A 29 -7.15 -0.70 2.78
C ALA A 29 -7.84 -0.67 4.15
N ASP A 30 -7.16 -1.15 5.20
CA ASP A 30 -7.68 -1.10 6.57
C ASP A 30 -7.80 0.34 7.09
N LEU A 31 -6.86 1.24 6.75
CA LEU A 31 -6.85 2.63 7.22
C LEU A 31 -7.99 3.47 6.63
N TYR A 32 -8.48 3.10 5.45
CA TYR A 32 -9.50 3.84 4.70
C TYR A 32 -10.77 3.00 4.46
N ASP A 33 -11.02 2.01 5.31
CA ASP A 33 -12.26 1.20 5.36
C ASP A 33 -12.66 0.55 4.02
N ILE A 34 -11.68 0.11 3.20
CA ILE A 34 -11.99 -0.71 2.02
C ILE A 34 -12.51 -2.07 2.50
N PRO A 35 -13.66 -2.56 2.00
CA PRO A 35 -14.18 -3.86 2.39
C PRO A 35 -13.16 -4.98 2.13
N ARG A 36 -12.79 -5.70 3.20
CA ARG A 36 -11.71 -6.72 3.16
C ARG A 36 -11.86 -7.79 2.08
N HIS A 37 -13.09 -8.12 1.71
CA HIS A 37 -13.37 -9.11 0.68
C HIS A 37 -13.03 -8.62 -0.74
N LEU A 38 -12.97 -7.31 -0.97
CA LEU A 38 -12.61 -6.71 -2.26
C LEU A 38 -11.09 -6.51 -2.41
N VAL A 39 -10.36 -6.49 -1.29
CA VAL A 39 -8.92 -6.16 -1.26
C VAL A 39 -8.08 -7.12 -2.09
N PRO A 40 -8.25 -8.46 -2.05
CA PRO A 40 -7.39 -9.37 -2.81
C PRO A 40 -7.43 -9.12 -4.31
N ASP A 41 -8.63 -9.08 -4.89
CA ASP A 41 -8.83 -8.91 -6.33
C ASP A 41 -8.39 -7.52 -6.77
N ARG A 42 -8.74 -6.49 -5.99
CA ARG A 42 -8.33 -5.11 -6.30
C ARG A 42 -6.83 -4.92 -6.21
N MET A 43 -6.20 -5.46 -5.17
CA MET A 43 -4.75 -5.43 -4.98
C MET A 43 -4.04 -6.07 -6.16
N GLN A 44 -4.50 -7.24 -6.62
CA GLN A 44 -3.92 -7.88 -7.80
C GLN A 44 -4.04 -6.99 -9.03
N GLN A 45 -5.25 -6.50 -9.32
CA GLN A 45 -5.51 -5.63 -10.48
C GLN A 45 -4.58 -4.41 -10.49
N VAL A 46 -4.52 -3.63 -9.39
CA VAL A 46 -3.72 -2.40 -9.37
C VAL A 46 -2.22 -2.68 -9.41
N MET A 47 -1.77 -3.77 -8.79
CA MET A 47 -0.36 -4.17 -8.79
C MET A 47 0.10 -4.67 -10.17
N GLU A 48 -0.76 -5.35 -10.91
CA GLU A 48 -0.53 -5.71 -12.31
C GLU A 48 -0.44 -4.45 -13.19
N MET A 49 -1.38 -3.50 -13.02
CA MET A 49 -1.39 -2.22 -13.76
C MET A 49 -0.10 -1.42 -13.60
N VAL A 50 0.49 -1.41 -12.40
CA VAL A 50 1.76 -0.71 -12.14
C VAL A 50 3.01 -1.60 -12.29
N GLY A 51 2.85 -2.84 -12.74
CA GLY A 51 3.95 -3.77 -13.00
C GLY A 51 4.73 -4.17 -11.75
N LEU A 52 4.06 -4.34 -10.61
CA LEU A 52 4.66 -4.71 -9.32
C LEU A 52 4.15 -6.04 -8.75
N TRP A 53 3.19 -6.71 -9.42
CA TRP A 53 2.57 -7.94 -8.92
C TRP A 53 3.56 -9.05 -8.54
N GLU A 54 4.54 -9.33 -9.40
CA GLU A 54 5.58 -10.34 -9.16
C GLU A 54 6.50 -10.00 -7.97
N ARG A 55 6.48 -8.74 -7.51
CA ARG A 55 7.27 -8.24 -6.38
C ARG A 55 6.43 -7.86 -5.18
N ARG A 56 5.15 -8.25 -5.15
CA ARG A 56 4.20 -7.88 -4.09
C ARG A 56 4.67 -8.29 -2.68
N ASP A 57 5.43 -9.38 -2.60
CA ASP A 57 5.91 -9.97 -1.34
C ASP A 57 7.31 -9.45 -0.92
N GLN A 58 7.96 -8.63 -1.75
CA GLN A 58 9.25 -7.98 -1.43
C GLN A 58 9.06 -6.78 -0.51
N GLN A 59 10.03 -6.53 0.39
CA GLN A 59 10.00 -5.35 1.26
C GLN A 59 10.17 -4.07 0.45
N VAL A 60 9.42 -3.03 0.82
CA VAL A 60 9.51 -1.72 0.13
C VAL A 60 10.88 -1.07 0.32
N ALA A 61 11.64 -1.43 1.36
CA ALA A 61 13.05 -1.05 1.49
C ALA A 61 13.90 -1.42 0.26
N GLU A 62 13.58 -2.52 -0.41
CA GLU A 62 14.30 -3.03 -1.59
C GLU A 62 13.87 -2.35 -2.90
N PHE A 63 12.82 -1.53 -2.87
CA PHE A 63 12.29 -0.88 -4.07
C PHE A 63 13.14 0.31 -4.47
N SER A 64 13.40 0.45 -5.78
CA SER A 64 13.94 1.69 -6.33
C SER A 64 12.96 2.85 -6.16
N GLY A 65 13.42 4.10 -6.28
CA GLY A 65 12.55 5.27 -6.18
C GLY A 65 11.37 5.22 -7.17
N GLY A 66 11.59 4.75 -8.39
CA GLY A 66 10.53 4.56 -9.37
C GLY A 66 9.52 3.47 -9.00
N MET A 67 9.97 2.38 -8.36
CA MET A 67 9.07 1.35 -7.85
C MET A 67 8.24 1.84 -6.67
N LYS A 68 8.84 2.61 -5.75
CA LYS A 68 8.11 3.29 -4.67
C LYS A 68 7.04 4.22 -5.23
N ARG A 69 7.38 5.02 -6.24
CA ARG A 69 6.40 5.91 -6.90
C ARG A 69 5.25 5.14 -7.54
N ARG A 70 5.52 4.00 -8.18
CA ARG A 70 4.48 3.13 -8.75
C ARG A 70 3.59 2.49 -7.67
N LEU A 71 4.15 2.13 -6.52
CA LEU A 71 3.38 1.62 -5.39
C LEU A 71 2.48 2.70 -4.76
N GLU A 72 2.93 3.96 -4.69
CA GLU A 72 2.09 5.10 -4.29
C GLU A 72 0.89 5.29 -5.23
N ILE A 73 1.11 5.15 -6.56
CA ILE A 73 0.04 5.20 -7.55
C ILE A 73 -0.95 4.04 -7.32
N ALA A 74 -0.46 2.82 -7.13
CA ALA A 74 -1.31 1.66 -6.85
C ALA A 74 -2.18 1.87 -5.60
N ARG A 75 -1.65 2.48 -4.53
CA ARG A 75 -2.44 2.88 -3.35
C ARG A 75 -3.59 3.80 -3.73
N GLY A 76 -3.33 4.86 -4.49
CA GLY A 76 -4.38 5.78 -4.93
C GLY A 76 -5.50 5.10 -5.74
N LEU A 77 -5.16 4.05 -6.49
CA LEU A 77 -6.10 3.27 -7.29
C LEU A 77 -6.87 2.21 -6.48
N MET A 78 -6.51 1.96 -5.22
CA MET A 78 -7.25 1.00 -4.37
C MET A 78 -8.68 1.47 -4.07
N HIS A 79 -8.91 2.78 -4.06
CA HIS A 79 -10.20 3.40 -3.71
C HIS A 79 -11.09 3.77 -4.90
N SER A 80 -10.62 3.55 -6.13
CA SER A 80 -11.34 3.92 -7.35
C SER A 80 -12.20 2.81 -7.94
#